data_AF-A0A6B0SZ09-F1
#
_entry.id   AF-A0A6B0SZ09-F1
#
_cell.length_a   1.000
_cell.length_b   1.000
_cell.length_c   1.000
_cell.angle_alpha   90.00
_cell.angle_beta   90.00
_cell.angle_gamma   90.00
#
_symmetry.space_group_name_H-M   'P 1'
#
loop_
_entity.id
_entity.type
_entity.pdbx_description
1 polymer ?
#
loop_
_entity_poly.entity_id
_entity_poly.type
_entity_poly.pdbx_seq_one_letter_code
_entity_poly.pdbx_strand_id
1 'polypeptide(L)'
;MSAFESAESESSVTNDSSTELEKRDVRALTECMTVLSLDGGIYSVTTESGSEYRVDAEKGRCTCPDSQHNLDDDEVCKHVRRVAFATGERAIPNWVNDDAVDPLLGEHVEGPRRIASDGGSSVVNPKGSDGEDGEDSNQRPDDCSCLESMGPDDPPCWPCAREGFQRPAEIDS
;
A
#
# COMPACT_ATOMS: atom_id res chain seq x y z
N MET A 1 -35.26 -45.22 2.63
CA MET A 1 -34.10 -46.10 2.48
C MET A 1 -33.03 -45.27 1.82
N SER A 2 -31.97 -44.99 2.57
CA SER A 2 -30.85 -44.12 2.22
C SER A 2 -30.04 -44.67 1.05
N ALA A 3 -29.55 -43.76 0.22
CA ALA A 3 -28.28 -43.92 -0.47
C ALA A 3 -27.70 -42.51 -0.64
N PHE A 4 -26.88 -42.11 0.34
CA PHE A 4 -25.92 -41.02 0.21
C PHE A 4 -24.65 -41.69 -0.33
N GLU A 5 -24.25 -41.35 -1.54
CA GLU A 5 -22.91 -41.70 -2.02
C GLU A 5 -21.98 -40.58 -1.59
N SER A 6 -21.36 -40.79 -0.42
CA SER A 6 -20.18 -40.07 0.02
C SER A 6 -18.99 -40.61 -0.77
N ALA A 7 -18.41 -39.78 -1.62
CA ALA A 7 -17.12 -40.05 -2.25
C ALA A 7 -16.08 -39.06 -1.71
N GLU A 8 -15.45 -39.52 -0.62
CA GLU A 8 -14.00 -39.54 -0.37
C GLU A 8 -13.21 -38.23 -0.54
N SER A 9 -12.87 -37.66 0.63
CA SER A 9 -11.76 -36.73 0.82
C SER A 9 -10.43 -37.47 0.74
N GLU A 10 -9.56 -37.02 -0.16
CA GLU A 10 -8.13 -37.36 -0.20
C GLU A 10 -7.38 -36.03 -0.01
N SER A 11 -7.00 -35.64 1.22
CA SER A 11 -5.81 -36.06 1.98
C SER A 11 -4.52 -35.99 1.16
N SER A 12 -3.66 -35.02 1.48
CA SER A 12 -2.23 -35.26 1.83
C SER A 12 -1.47 -33.95 1.88
N VAL A 13 -1.24 -33.45 3.08
CA VAL A 13 -0.17 -32.47 3.34
C VAL A 13 1.14 -33.27 3.36
N THR A 14 1.88 -33.22 2.26
CA THR A 14 3.29 -33.60 2.24
C THR A 14 4.10 -32.37 2.62
N ASN A 15 4.46 -32.27 3.89
CA ASN A 15 5.45 -31.33 4.39
C ASN A 15 6.85 -31.82 4.00
N ASP A 16 7.27 -31.55 2.76
CA ASP A 16 8.66 -31.64 2.32
C ASP A 16 8.86 -30.71 1.11
N SER A 17 9.40 -29.51 1.35
CA SER A 17 10.10 -28.67 0.37
C SER A 17 10.59 -27.40 1.06
N SER A 18 11.88 -27.30 1.35
CA SER A 18 12.50 -26.08 1.88
C SER A 18 12.50 -24.88 0.89
N THR A 19 11.68 -24.95 -0.16
CA THR A 19 11.59 -24.02 -1.29
C THR A 19 10.16 -23.75 -1.79
N GLU A 20 9.12 -24.17 -1.07
CA GLU A 20 7.73 -23.93 -1.49
C GLU A 20 7.01 -23.01 -0.48
N LEU A 21 6.36 -21.95 -1.00
CA LEU A 21 5.49 -21.11 -0.19
C LEU A 21 4.17 -21.84 0.03
N GLU A 22 3.64 -21.74 1.24
CA GLU A 22 2.28 -22.22 1.50
C GLU A 22 1.26 -21.50 0.63
N LYS A 23 0.20 -22.19 0.20
CA LYS A 23 -0.85 -21.60 -0.65
C LYS A 23 -1.44 -20.29 -0.10
N ARG A 24 -1.57 -20.19 1.22
CA ARG A 24 -2.05 -18.96 1.88
C ARG A 24 -1.02 -17.83 1.86
N ASP A 25 0.28 -18.14 1.85
CA ASP A 25 1.35 -17.14 1.67
C ASP A 25 1.37 -16.61 0.24
N VAL A 26 1.24 -17.51 -0.76
CA VAL A 26 1.14 -17.12 -2.17
C VAL A 26 -0.01 -16.13 -2.35
N ARG A 27 -1.21 -16.48 -1.89
CA ARG A 27 -2.38 -15.59 -1.97
C ARG A 27 -2.20 -14.28 -1.20
N ALA A 28 -1.51 -14.32 -0.06
CA ALA A 28 -1.21 -13.11 0.70
C ALA A 28 -0.27 -12.15 -0.05
N LEU A 29 0.66 -12.69 -0.85
CA LEU A 29 1.60 -11.90 -1.62
C LEU A 29 1.00 -11.42 -2.94
N THR A 30 0.23 -12.25 -3.65
CA THR A 30 -0.19 -11.96 -5.04
C THR A 30 -1.58 -11.35 -5.19
N GLU A 31 -2.50 -11.56 -4.26
CA GLU A 31 -3.85 -10.97 -4.37
C GLU A 31 -3.84 -9.49 -3.94
N CYS A 32 -4.58 -8.66 -4.69
CA CYS A 32 -4.76 -7.24 -4.41
C CYS A 32 -5.43 -7.03 -3.04
N MET A 33 -4.68 -6.49 -2.07
CA MET A 33 -5.19 -6.22 -0.72
C MET A 33 -4.55 -4.97 -0.10
N THR A 34 -5.39 -4.03 0.33
CA THR A 34 -4.93 -2.83 1.05
C THR A 34 -4.87 -3.12 2.54
N VAL A 35 -3.76 -2.77 3.20
CA VAL A 35 -3.58 -2.90 4.65
C VAL A 35 -3.44 -1.52 5.25
N LEU A 36 -4.36 -1.13 6.14
CA LEU A 36 -4.35 0.16 6.84
C LEU A 36 -4.10 -0.07 8.34
N SER A 37 -3.19 0.69 8.94
CA SER A 37 -2.99 0.68 10.40
C SER A 37 -4.10 1.46 11.11
N LEU A 38 -4.73 0.86 12.12
CA LEU A 38 -5.81 1.46 12.93
C LEU A 38 -5.36 1.83 14.37
N ASP A 39 -4.07 1.71 14.67
CA ASP A 39 -3.44 1.82 16.01
C ASP A 39 -3.44 0.51 16.84
N GLY A 40 -2.49 0.41 17.79
CA GLY A 40 -2.41 -0.70 18.74
C GLY A 40 -2.17 -2.09 18.12
N GLY A 41 -1.46 -2.16 17.00
CA GLY A 41 -1.22 -3.43 16.28
C GLY A 41 -2.45 -4.00 15.58
N ILE A 42 -3.52 -3.21 15.46
CA ILE A 42 -4.73 -3.56 14.72
C ILE A 42 -4.68 -2.99 13.32
N TYR A 43 -5.03 -3.82 12.34
CA TYR A 43 -5.01 -3.47 10.93
C TYR A 43 -6.38 -3.72 10.30
N SER A 44 -6.76 -2.85 9.37
CA SER A 44 -7.88 -3.06 8.44
C SER A 44 -7.33 -3.62 7.14
N VAL A 45 -7.84 -4.77 6.71
CA VAL A 45 -7.46 -5.39 5.43
C VAL A 45 -8.66 -5.38 4.50
N THR A 46 -8.55 -4.64 3.40
CA THR A 46 -9.57 -4.56 2.36
C THR A 46 -9.16 -5.41 1.17
N THR A 47 -10.01 -6.34 0.78
CA THR A 47 -9.77 -7.27 -0.35
C THR A 47 -10.33 -6.73 -1.66
N GLU A 48 -9.92 -7.31 -2.79
CA GLU A 48 -10.46 -6.98 -4.13
C GLU A 48 -12.00 -7.12 -4.21
N SER A 49 -12.60 -8.04 -3.45
CA SER A 49 -14.04 -8.20 -3.35
C SER A 49 -14.76 -7.05 -2.61
N GLY A 50 -14.03 -6.03 -2.15
CA GLY A 50 -14.54 -4.91 -1.36
C GLY A 50 -14.89 -5.29 0.09
N SER A 51 -14.47 -6.46 0.55
CA SER A 51 -14.68 -6.89 1.94
C SER A 51 -13.56 -6.37 2.82
N GLU A 52 -13.91 -5.90 4.02
CA GLU A 52 -12.97 -5.43 5.01
C GLU A 52 -12.92 -6.38 6.21
N TYR A 53 -11.72 -6.71 6.66
CA TYR A 53 -11.49 -7.56 7.83
C TYR A 53 -10.52 -6.89 8.80
N ARG A 54 -10.80 -7.01 10.09
CA ARG A 54 -9.88 -6.57 11.13
C ARG A 54 -8.90 -7.68 11.46
N VAL A 55 -7.64 -7.30 11.57
CA VAL A 55 -6.53 -8.18 11.94
C VAL A 55 -5.86 -7.63 13.19
N ASP A 56 -5.75 -8.47 14.22
CA ASP A 56 -4.90 -8.25 15.38
C ASP A 56 -3.59 -8.98 15.10
N ALA A 57 -2.55 -8.20 14.76
CA ALA A 57 -1.26 -8.77 14.37
C ALA A 57 -0.56 -9.44 15.56
N GLU A 58 -0.64 -8.84 16.76
CA GLU A 58 0.00 -9.37 17.96
C GLU A 58 -0.56 -10.73 18.37
N LYS A 59 -1.88 -10.94 18.21
CA LYS A 59 -2.54 -12.20 18.55
C LYS A 59 -2.72 -13.13 17.36
N GLY A 60 -2.34 -12.73 16.15
CA GLY A 60 -2.55 -13.50 14.92
C GLY A 60 -4.03 -13.78 14.61
N ARG A 61 -4.96 -12.91 15.03
CA ARG A 61 -6.41 -13.13 14.88
C ARG A 61 -6.99 -12.28 13.75
N CYS A 62 -7.95 -12.82 13.01
CA CYS A 62 -8.64 -12.11 11.95
C CYS A 62 -10.16 -12.31 12.01
N THR A 63 -10.94 -11.29 11.66
CA THR A 63 -12.41 -11.36 11.59
C THR A 63 -12.94 -11.99 10.28
N CYS A 64 -12.08 -12.52 9.43
CA CYS A 64 -12.51 -13.16 8.19
C CYS A 64 -13.16 -14.54 8.43
N PRO A 65 -14.03 -15.03 7.52
CA PRO A 65 -14.67 -16.34 7.66
C PRO A 65 -13.67 -17.50 7.71
N ASP A 66 -12.56 -17.37 6.97
CA ASP A 66 -11.49 -18.38 6.93
C ASP A 66 -10.94 -18.64 8.34
N SER A 67 -10.56 -17.56 9.05
CA SER A 67 -10.05 -17.62 10.42
C SER A 67 -11.07 -18.07 11.46
N GLN A 68 -12.37 -17.95 11.18
CA GLN A 68 -13.43 -18.30 12.13
C GLN A 68 -13.88 -19.76 12.01
N HIS A 69 -13.69 -20.37 10.83
CA HIS A 69 -14.35 -21.64 10.52
C HIS A 69 -13.44 -22.70 9.88
N ASN A 70 -12.30 -22.31 9.30
CA ASN A 70 -11.52 -23.17 8.41
C ASN A 70 -10.04 -23.34 8.84
N LEU A 71 -9.65 -22.84 10.02
CA LEU A 71 -8.28 -22.91 10.52
C LEU A 71 -8.22 -23.67 11.86
N ASP A 72 -7.16 -24.44 12.03
CA ASP A 72 -6.73 -25.01 13.31
C ASP A 72 -5.95 -23.96 14.15
N ASP A 73 -5.71 -24.26 15.44
CA ASP A 73 -5.11 -23.31 16.41
C ASP A 73 -3.73 -22.76 16.00
N ASP A 74 -2.96 -23.50 15.20
CA ASP A 74 -1.62 -23.14 14.73
C ASP A 74 -1.59 -22.57 13.30
N GLU A 75 -2.74 -22.48 12.62
CA GLU A 75 -2.84 -21.91 11.29
C GLU A 75 -3.33 -20.45 11.32
N VAL A 76 -2.79 -19.62 10.42
CA VAL A 76 -3.24 -18.24 10.22
C VAL A 76 -3.75 -18.01 8.80
N CYS A 77 -4.80 -17.19 8.67
CA CYS A 77 -5.43 -16.90 7.39
C CYS A 77 -4.51 -16.04 6.50
N LYS A 78 -4.86 -15.92 5.22
CA LYS A 78 -4.13 -15.07 4.27
C LYS A 78 -4.03 -13.60 4.72
N HIS A 79 -5.02 -13.07 5.44
CA HIS A 79 -5.04 -11.66 5.86
C HIS A 79 -4.01 -11.39 6.97
N VAL A 80 -3.84 -12.30 7.92
CA VAL A 80 -2.79 -12.19 8.95
C VAL A 80 -1.41 -12.25 8.30
N ARG A 81 -1.22 -13.20 7.37
CA ARG A 81 0.03 -13.32 6.59
C ARG A 81 0.31 -12.06 5.77
N ARG A 82 -0.73 -11.49 5.14
CA ARG A 82 -0.65 -10.22 4.40
C ARG A 82 -0.13 -9.09 5.28
N VAL A 83 -0.67 -8.95 6.50
CA VAL A 83 -0.20 -7.95 7.46
C VAL A 83 1.25 -8.19 7.83
N ALA A 84 1.63 -9.43 8.15
CA ALA A 84 3.01 -9.76 8.51
C ALA A 84 4.02 -9.44 7.40
N PHE A 85 3.66 -9.69 6.13
CA PHE A 85 4.51 -9.29 4.99
C PHE A 85 4.53 -7.76 4.81
N ALA A 86 3.40 -7.08 4.94
CA ALA A 86 3.29 -5.63 4.76
C ALA A 86 4.08 -4.85 5.82
N THR A 87 4.05 -5.30 7.08
CA THR A 87 4.78 -4.68 8.20
C THR A 87 6.26 -5.09 8.22
N GLY A 88 6.64 -6.12 7.47
CA GLY A 88 7.98 -6.69 7.47
C GLY A 88 8.27 -7.62 8.65
N GLU A 89 7.28 -7.93 9.48
CA GLU A 89 7.40 -8.96 10.52
C GLU A 89 7.75 -10.33 9.91
N ARG A 90 7.26 -10.58 8.69
CA ARG A 90 7.65 -11.72 7.87
C ARG A 90 8.38 -11.26 6.62
N ALA A 91 9.60 -11.76 6.43
CA ALA A 91 10.38 -11.49 5.22
C ALA A 91 9.83 -12.26 4.01
N ILE A 92 9.81 -11.61 2.86
CA ILE A 92 9.55 -12.26 1.57
C ILE A 92 10.85 -12.95 1.13
N PRO A 93 10.84 -14.27 0.85
CA PRO A 93 12.03 -14.96 0.38
C PRO A 93 12.57 -14.37 -0.94
N ASN A 94 13.88 -14.34 -1.10
CA ASN A 94 14.55 -13.71 -2.25
C ASN A 94 14.29 -14.40 -3.60
N TRP A 95 13.82 -15.65 -3.58
CA TRP A 95 13.51 -16.43 -4.78
C TRP A 95 12.07 -16.21 -5.26
N VAL A 96 11.25 -15.47 -4.51
CA VAL A 96 9.90 -15.08 -4.94
C VAL A 96 10.01 -14.10 -6.11
N ASN A 97 9.20 -14.33 -7.15
CA ASN A 97 9.09 -13.39 -8.27
C ASN A 97 8.45 -12.08 -7.80
N ASP A 98 9.22 -11.00 -7.79
CA ASP A 98 8.76 -9.69 -7.32
C ASP A 98 7.60 -9.14 -8.16
N ASP A 99 7.59 -9.39 -9.47
CA ASP A 99 6.53 -8.94 -10.39
C ASP A 99 5.16 -9.59 -10.12
N ALA A 100 5.15 -10.71 -9.39
CA ALA A 100 3.91 -11.38 -9.00
C ALA A 100 3.38 -10.89 -7.64
N VAL A 101 4.21 -10.20 -6.86
CA VAL A 101 3.79 -9.62 -5.58
C VAL A 101 2.93 -8.39 -5.86
N ASP A 102 1.86 -8.22 -5.08
CA ASP A 102 1.01 -7.05 -5.17
C ASP A 102 1.85 -5.77 -5.04
N PRO A 103 1.84 -4.87 -6.04
CA PRO A 103 2.65 -3.66 -6.04
C PRO A 103 2.28 -2.69 -4.90
N LEU A 104 1.09 -2.81 -4.31
CA LEU A 104 0.64 -1.97 -3.20
C LEU A 104 0.97 -2.56 -1.81
N LEU A 105 1.71 -3.67 -1.76
CA LEU A 105 2.11 -4.30 -0.51
C LEU A 105 2.96 -3.34 0.35
N GLY A 106 2.46 -3.02 1.54
CA GLY A 106 3.17 -2.20 2.51
C GLY A 106 2.95 -0.68 2.37
N GLU A 107 2.18 -0.21 1.39
CA GLU A 107 2.08 1.23 1.07
C GLU A 107 1.54 2.11 2.21
N HIS A 108 0.69 1.57 3.09
CA HIS A 108 0.01 2.33 4.14
C HIS A 108 0.39 1.90 5.56
N VAL A 109 1.51 1.17 5.71
CA VAL A 109 2.02 0.73 7.03
C VAL A 109 3.45 1.18 7.23
N GLU A 110 3.84 1.33 8.49
CA GLU A 110 5.22 1.61 8.87
C GLU A 110 6.04 0.31 8.71
N GLY A 111 6.45 0.02 7.48
CA GLY A 111 7.13 -1.22 7.11
C GLY A 111 7.99 -1.09 5.86
N PRO A 112 8.61 -2.19 5.39
CA PRO A 112 9.37 -2.19 4.16
C PRO A 112 8.44 -1.94 2.97
N ARG A 113 8.49 -0.73 2.41
CA ARG A 113 7.82 -0.44 1.13
C ARG A 113 8.63 -0.99 -0.04
N ARG A 114 7.98 -1.70 -0.96
CA ARG A 114 8.55 -2.01 -2.27
C ARG A 114 8.41 -0.76 -3.15
N ILE A 115 9.53 -0.15 -3.50
CA ILE A 115 9.56 0.96 -4.44
C ILE A 115 9.64 0.34 -5.83
N ALA A 116 8.59 0.51 -6.63
CA ALA A 116 8.63 0.12 -8.03
C ALA A 116 9.83 0.82 -8.71
N SER A 117 10.67 0.04 -9.40
CA SER A 117 11.87 0.54 -10.07
C SER A 117 11.56 1.14 -11.45
N ASP A 118 10.39 1.73 -11.63
CA ASP A 118 9.88 2.30 -12.87
C ASP A 118 9.93 3.84 -12.90
N GLY A 119 10.87 4.44 -12.16
CA GLY A 119 11.33 5.81 -12.43
C GLY A 119 10.48 6.94 -11.84
N GLY A 120 9.67 6.69 -10.82
CA GLY A 120 9.03 7.74 -10.03
C GLY A 120 10.04 8.42 -9.09
N SER A 121 10.36 9.68 -9.37
CA SER A 121 11.33 10.49 -8.63
C SER A 121 11.13 10.38 -7.11
N SER A 122 12.15 9.90 -6.40
CA SER A 122 12.24 10.17 -4.97
C SER A 122 12.23 11.68 -4.81
N VAL A 123 11.27 12.25 -4.07
CA VAL A 123 11.39 13.62 -3.58
C VAL A 123 12.57 13.63 -2.62
N VAL A 124 13.77 13.72 -3.18
CA VAL A 124 14.90 14.34 -2.49
C VAL A 124 14.44 15.78 -2.32
N ASN A 125 14.17 16.20 -1.09
CA ASN A 125 14.11 17.62 -0.77
C ASN A 125 15.46 18.21 -1.22
N PRO A 126 15.56 18.99 -2.31
CA PRO A 126 16.80 19.66 -2.61
C PRO A 126 16.84 20.89 -1.72
N LYS A 127 17.33 20.69 -0.49
CA LYS A 127 17.75 21.82 0.32
C LYS A 127 19.10 22.30 -0.24
N GLY A 128 19.01 23.15 -1.26
CA GLY A 128 19.95 24.21 -1.60
C GLY A 128 21.26 23.82 -2.32
N SER A 129 21.58 24.62 -3.33
CA SER A 129 22.86 24.83 -4.08
C SER A 129 22.66 24.51 -5.57
N ASP A 130 22.90 25.36 -6.55
CA ASP A 130 23.53 26.67 -6.66
C ASP A 130 22.89 27.36 -7.87
N GLY A 131 22.78 28.69 -7.83
CA GLY A 131 22.23 29.48 -8.92
C GLY A 131 23.23 29.67 -10.06
N GLU A 132 22.67 29.85 -11.26
CA GLU A 132 23.07 30.80 -12.30
C GLU A 132 22.03 30.65 -13.42
N ASP A 133 21.17 31.65 -13.59
CA ASP A 133 20.67 32.14 -14.89
C ASP A 133 19.42 33.03 -14.69
N GLY A 134 19.58 34.33 -14.98
CA GLY A 134 18.51 35.18 -15.53
C GLY A 134 17.40 35.64 -14.60
N GLU A 135 17.40 36.93 -14.32
CA GLU A 135 16.35 37.68 -13.64
C GLU A 135 15.04 37.69 -14.47
N ASP A 136 14.00 36.99 -14.04
CA ASP A 136 12.61 37.41 -14.24
C ASP A 136 11.70 36.81 -13.17
N SER A 137 11.39 37.61 -12.15
CA SER A 137 10.43 37.26 -11.11
C SER A 137 8.98 37.13 -11.62
N ASN A 138 8.74 37.25 -12.93
CA ASN A 138 7.43 37.21 -13.57
C ASN A 138 7.15 35.98 -14.46
N GLN A 139 7.99 34.94 -14.51
CA GLN A 139 7.65 33.70 -15.22
C GLN A 139 6.60 32.88 -14.45
N ARG A 140 5.38 33.40 -14.36
CA ARG A 140 4.19 32.65 -13.98
C ARG A 140 3.79 31.74 -15.16
N PRO A 141 3.13 30.60 -14.88
CA PRO A 141 2.65 29.75 -15.96
C PRO A 141 1.63 30.50 -16.83
N ASP A 142 1.59 30.17 -18.13
CA ASP A 142 0.73 30.83 -19.12
C ASP A 142 -0.78 30.73 -18.80
N ASP A 143 -1.19 29.75 -18.01
CA ASP A 143 -2.56 29.53 -17.53
C ASP A 143 -2.82 30.16 -16.15
N CYS A 144 -1.95 31.05 -15.67
CA CYS A 144 -2.10 31.75 -14.39
C CYS A 144 -3.44 32.49 -14.31
N SER A 145 -4.31 32.02 -13.42
CA SER A 145 -5.66 32.54 -13.20
C SER A 145 -5.85 33.04 -11.76
N CYS A 146 -4.86 33.77 -11.21
CA CYS A 146 -5.01 34.40 -9.88
C CYS A 146 -6.15 35.42 -9.92
N LEU A 147 -7.01 35.40 -8.90
CA LEU A 147 -8.12 36.35 -8.81
C LEU A 147 -7.62 37.65 -8.18
N GLU A 148 -8.07 38.80 -8.68
CA GLU A 148 -7.69 40.14 -8.18
C GLU A 148 -8.02 40.36 -6.69
N SER A 149 -8.96 39.59 -6.14
CA SER A 149 -9.31 39.66 -4.72
C SER A 149 -8.37 38.86 -3.80
N MET A 150 -7.38 38.15 -4.36
CA MET A 150 -6.41 37.37 -3.59
C MET A 150 -5.29 38.27 -3.10
N GLY A 151 -5.14 38.36 -1.79
CA GLY A 151 -4.13 39.16 -1.13
C GLY A 151 -2.76 38.46 -1.06
N PRO A 152 -1.74 39.19 -0.58
CA PRO A 152 -0.37 38.68 -0.43
C PRO A 152 -0.23 37.51 0.57
N ASP A 153 -1.25 37.29 1.41
CA ASP A 153 -1.32 36.22 2.41
C ASP A 153 -2.23 35.06 1.98
N ASP A 154 -2.87 35.16 0.81
CA ASP A 154 -3.70 34.10 0.25
C ASP A 154 -2.85 33.07 -0.52
N PRO A 155 -3.33 31.82 -0.66
CA PRO A 155 -2.70 30.83 -1.51
C PRO A 155 -2.82 31.22 -3.01
N PRO A 156 -1.85 30.85 -3.86
CA PRO A 156 -1.93 31.11 -5.29
C PRO A 156 -3.06 30.32 -5.96
N CYS A 157 -3.41 30.70 -7.19
CA CYS A 157 -4.24 29.87 -8.03
C CYS A 157 -3.59 28.49 -8.28
N TRP A 158 -4.43 27.50 -8.61
CA TRP A 158 -3.98 26.12 -8.79
C TRP A 158 -2.80 25.96 -9.77
N PRO A 159 -2.78 26.61 -10.96
CA PRO A 159 -1.64 26.52 -11.86
C PRO A 159 -0.33 27.01 -11.23
N CYS A 160 -0.36 28.13 -10.51
CA CYS A 160 0.81 28.66 -9.81
C CYS A 160 1.25 27.75 -8.65
N ALA A 161 0.32 27.18 -7.90
CA ALA A 161 0.64 26.27 -6.79
C ALA A 161 1.31 24.98 -7.30
N ARG A 162 0.90 24.47 -8.46
CA ARG A 162 1.53 23.31 -9.13
C ARG A 162 2.99 23.57 -9.50
N GLU A 163 3.31 24.78 -9.96
CA GLU A 163 4.67 25.19 -10.33
C GLU A 163 5.52 25.64 -9.12
N GLY A 164 4.99 25.55 -7.89
CA GLY A 164 5.74 25.82 -6.66
C GLY A 164 5.70 27.26 -6.15
N PHE A 165 4.86 28.13 -6.74
CA PHE A 165 4.63 29.46 -6.17
C PHE A 165 3.84 29.36 -4.87
N GLN A 166 4.20 30.19 -3.89
CA GLN A 166 3.55 30.22 -2.57
C GLN A 166 2.60 31.41 -2.38
N ARG A 167 2.51 32.30 -3.38
CA ARG A 167 1.68 33.51 -3.35
C ARG A 167 1.02 33.76 -4.70
N PRO A 168 -0.17 34.37 -4.75
CA PRO A 168 -0.81 34.78 -6.00
C PRO A 168 0.11 35.71 -6.80
N ALA A 169 -0.15 35.80 -8.11
CA ALA A 169 0.53 36.76 -8.97
C ALA A 169 0.11 38.18 -8.57
N GLU A 170 1.07 39.09 -8.51
CA GLU A 170 0.79 40.52 -8.38
C GLU A 170 0.20 40.98 -9.71
N ILE A 171 -1.09 41.30 -9.72
CA ILE A 171 -1.75 41.87 -10.89
C ILE A 171 -1.51 43.38 -10.82
N ASP A 172 -0.54 43.89 -11.59
CA ASP A 172 -0.38 45.33 -11.81
C ASP A 172 -1.68 45.89 -12.42
N SER A 173 -2.31 46.84 -11.72
CA SER A 173 -3.55 47.52 -12.14
C SER A 173 -3.29 48.62 -13.16
#